data_AF-A0A351FPR8-F1
#
_entry.id   AF-A0A351FPR8-F1
#
_cell.length_a   1.000
_cell.length_b   1.000
_cell.length_c   1.000
_cell.angle_alpha   90.00
_cell.angle_beta   90.00
_cell.angle_gamma   90.00
#
_symmetry.space_group_name_H-M   'P 1'
#
loop_
_entity.id
_entity.type
_entity.pdbx_description
1 polymer ?
#
loop_
_entity_poly.entity_id
_entity_poly.type
_entity_poly.pdbx_seq_one_letter_code
_entity_poly.pdbx_strand_id
1 'polypeptide(L)'
;MTQKTRTRSLSKRLLQSDRRKRQRSRCVAPERRMLLEILESREVLDGNGLSADALEPETQGHSSHCCCSSCHGLLHVSFAPDTPEDYAQSVMDYAASTSSNPEFAAFQLSDTDRWSGTVTDGGGLIQGDGTTVTWSIVPDGTSIYGYNGEATAPSDLREKLDNVYGSINAWLPLFQQSFDRLSEISGVNYVYEPNDDGSAWTSSTIASGQIGVRGDVRISGHNIDGGSGVLAYNFFPNFSDMVIDTGDFTGGFYADTSANSLRLRNVLMHEAGHGLGISHVESSNPQFLMEPFINLSFDGPQFDDVLGMHRGYGDANELAGNDSAATATNLGAFHSGTTITIGSDDSDVGVAATDIDFVSIDDDSDTDFYSITVGANSSLDVSLTPLGPTYNQGPQDGTQTTFVASAQSDLSLAVLDSNGSTVLASVDNTSLGGSESLSDVTLTSAGEYFVRITGAQNAAQLYQLSLSAESSAPVAGVTITPTGGDIDVTEGGSSDSYTIVLNTAPVAPVTIAFSTDAQISATAASTPLVFDPTNWQTPQQVTVSAVDDETIEGNHTGVVATNVDTPFSTATLGDTSWIESTRT
;
A
#
# COMPACT_ATOMS: atom_id res chain seq x y z
N MET A 1 3.38 -18.47 -68.53
CA MET A 1 4.56 -17.67 -68.92
C MET A 1 5.41 -17.51 -67.67
N THR A 2 6.66 -17.94 -67.52
CA THR A 2 7.67 -18.46 -68.45
C THR A 2 8.71 -19.17 -67.59
N GLN A 3 9.12 -20.39 -67.95
CA GLN A 3 10.31 -21.04 -67.40
C GLN A 3 11.57 -20.24 -67.79
N LYS A 4 12.57 -20.19 -66.90
CA LYS A 4 13.96 -20.16 -67.34
C LYS A 4 14.89 -20.84 -66.34
N THR A 5 15.26 -22.06 -66.72
CA THR A 5 16.47 -22.77 -66.30
C THR A 5 17.70 -22.04 -66.84
N ARG A 6 18.75 -21.89 -66.02
CA ARG A 6 20.12 -22.32 -66.37
C ARG A 6 21.09 -22.25 -65.19
N THR A 7 22.04 -23.16 -65.30
CA THR A 7 22.85 -23.84 -64.29
C THR A 7 24.27 -23.29 -64.22
N ARG A 8 24.93 -23.39 -63.04
CA ARG A 8 26.34 -23.81 -62.80
C ARG A 8 26.54 -23.90 -61.27
N SER A 9 26.57 -25.11 -60.70
CA SER A 9 27.75 -25.97 -60.46
C SER A 9 28.65 -25.50 -59.31
N LEU A 10 28.55 -26.14 -58.14
CA LEU A 10 29.63 -26.94 -57.51
C LEU A 10 29.19 -27.55 -56.16
N SER A 11 29.27 -28.88 -56.10
CA SER A 11 29.58 -29.76 -54.97
C SER A 11 28.74 -29.76 -53.68
N LYS A 12 27.90 -30.80 -53.52
CA LYS A 12 27.39 -31.31 -52.24
C LYS A 12 27.77 -32.79 -52.07
N ARG A 13 28.58 -33.06 -51.05
CA ARG A 13 28.84 -34.31 -50.29
C ARG A 13 30.04 -33.95 -49.41
N LEU A 14 30.07 -34.04 -48.09
CA LEU A 14 29.55 -35.05 -47.17
C LEU A 14 29.70 -34.49 -45.73
N LEU A 15 29.06 -35.16 -44.76
CA LEU A 15 29.34 -35.20 -43.31
C LEU A 15 28.53 -34.28 -42.37
N GLN A 16 27.50 -34.93 -41.81
CA GLN A 16 27.03 -34.78 -40.45
C GLN A 16 28.20 -34.96 -39.46
N SER A 17 28.47 -33.95 -38.62
CA SER A 17 28.86 -34.05 -37.20
C SER A 17 29.47 -32.71 -36.76
N ASP A 18 28.68 -31.86 -36.12
CA ASP A 18 29.10 -31.05 -34.96
C ASP A 18 28.13 -29.89 -34.75
N ARG A 19 27.39 -29.94 -33.64
CA ARG A 19 26.98 -28.80 -32.80
C ARG A 19 26.01 -29.28 -31.72
N ARG A 20 26.51 -30.13 -30.80
CA ARG A 20 25.95 -30.29 -29.45
C ARG A 20 27.05 -30.73 -28.49
N LYS A 21 27.82 -29.78 -27.95
CA LYS A 21 28.54 -29.93 -26.68
C LYS A 21 28.72 -28.57 -26.01
N ARG A 22 28.57 -28.59 -24.68
CA ARG A 22 28.67 -27.52 -23.65
C ARG A 22 27.31 -26.85 -23.38
N GLN A 23 26.64 -26.97 -22.25
CA GLN A 23 26.99 -27.45 -20.89
C GLN A 23 26.17 -28.70 -20.52
N ARG A 24 26.84 -29.75 -20.03
CA ARG A 24 26.24 -30.71 -19.10
C ARG A 24 26.82 -30.36 -17.74
N SER A 25 26.07 -29.64 -16.93
CA SER A 25 26.38 -29.51 -15.50
C SER A 25 26.11 -30.88 -14.87
N ARG A 26 27.15 -31.46 -14.28
CA ARG A 26 27.05 -32.65 -13.43
C ARG A 26 26.49 -32.18 -12.10
N CYS A 27 25.24 -32.53 -11.76
CA CYS A 27 24.86 -32.68 -10.36
C CYS A 27 25.22 -34.11 -9.96
N VAL A 28 26.22 -34.20 -9.09
CA VAL A 28 26.53 -35.41 -8.32
C VAL A 28 25.55 -35.38 -7.15
N ALA A 29 24.70 -36.39 -7.01
CA ALA A 29 23.94 -36.59 -5.78
C ALA A 29 24.93 -36.80 -4.63
N PRO A 30 24.80 -36.13 -3.47
CA PRO A 30 25.59 -36.51 -2.32
C PRO A 30 25.11 -37.89 -1.85
N GLU A 31 25.94 -38.92 -2.05
CA GLU A 31 25.78 -40.21 -1.40
C GLU A 31 25.77 -39.98 0.13
N ARG A 32 24.68 -40.38 0.78
CA ARG A 32 24.55 -40.52 2.23
C ARG A 32 25.74 -41.31 2.78
N ARG A 33 26.68 -40.62 3.43
CA ARG A 33 27.74 -41.25 4.21
C ARG A 33 28.11 -40.42 5.43
N MET A 34 27.13 -40.07 6.26
CA MET A 34 27.40 -39.60 7.62
C MET A 34 26.13 -39.67 8.50
N LEU A 35 25.71 -40.86 8.92
CA LEU A 35 24.90 -41.04 10.13
C LEU A 35 24.92 -42.52 10.56
N LEU A 36 26.11 -43.01 10.91
CA LEU A 36 26.29 -44.35 11.50
C LEU A 36 27.48 -44.38 12.47
N GLU A 37 27.77 -43.25 13.14
CA GLU A 37 28.86 -43.16 14.13
C GLU A 37 28.46 -42.58 15.51
N ILE A 38 27.16 -42.38 15.79
CA ILE A 38 26.71 -41.90 17.12
C ILE A 38 25.81 -42.91 17.86
N LEU A 39 25.55 -44.10 17.30
CA LEU A 39 24.76 -45.16 17.97
C LEU A 39 25.48 -46.50 18.18
N GLU A 40 26.82 -46.53 18.09
CA GLU A 40 27.64 -47.71 18.46
C GLU A 40 28.59 -47.43 19.64
N SER A 41 28.06 -46.90 20.73
CA SER A 41 28.78 -46.90 22.03
C SER A 41 27.96 -47.47 23.20
N ARG A 42 27.07 -48.42 22.92
CA ARG A 42 26.54 -49.36 23.93
C ARG A 42 26.35 -50.75 23.32
N GLU A 43 27.38 -51.59 23.42
CA GLU A 43 27.21 -53.05 23.32
C GLU A 43 26.27 -53.55 24.42
N VAL A 44 25.27 -54.38 24.08
CA VAL A 44 25.30 -55.84 24.31
C VAL A 44 24.02 -56.46 23.71
N LEU A 45 24.25 -57.55 22.99
CA LEU A 45 23.38 -58.39 22.16
C LEU A 45 22.21 -59.04 22.93
N ASP A 46 21.06 -59.24 22.27
CA ASP A 46 20.62 -60.59 21.86
C ASP A 46 19.38 -60.59 20.93
N GLY A 47 19.37 -61.59 20.04
CA GLY A 47 18.58 -61.68 18.81
C GLY A 47 17.06 -61.80 18.94
N ASN A 48 16.35 -61.33 17.91
CA ASN A 48 15.66 -62.21 16.93
C ASN A 48 14.82 -61.41 15.93
N GLY A 49 15.14 -61.59 14.64
CA GLY A 49 14.21 -61.74 13.52
C GLY A 49 13.35 -60.53 13.08
N LEU A 50 13.45 -60.16 11.80
CA LEU A 50 12.36 -60.36 10.82
C LEU A 50 12.84 -59.98 9.40
N SER A 51 12.25 -60.67 8.42
CA SER A 51 12.68 -60.83 7.03
C SER A 51 12.42 -59.63 6.13
N ALA A 52 13.35 -59.40 5.21
CA ALA A 52 13.18 -58.54 4.04
C ALA A 52 12.33 -59.24 2.97
N ASP A 53 11.23 -58.62 2.55
CA ASP A 53 10.64 -58.84 1.23
C ASP A 53 9.78 -57.63 0.82
N ALA A 54 9.83 -57.33 -0.47
CA ALA A 54 9.00 -56.40 -1.26
C ALA A 54 9.43 -54.91 -1.33
N LEU A 55 10.37 -54.60 -2.23
CA LEU A 55 10.39 -53.35 -3.00
C LEU A 55 10.97 -53.61 -4.41
N GLU A 56 10.12 -53.62 -5.44
CA GLU A 56 10.51 -53.25 -6.81
C GLU A 56 9.61 -52.08 -7.28
N PRO A 57 10.14 -51.04 -7.93
CA PRO A 57 9.34 -49.92 -8.43
C PRO A 57 9.02 -50.07 -9.92
N GLU A 58 7.74 -49.91 -10.29
CA GLU A 58 7.35 -49.64 -11.67
C GLU A 58 7.74 -48.21 -12.06
N THR A 59 8.41 -48.09 -13.19
CA THR A 59 8.81 -46.82 -13.81
C THR A 59 7.76 -46.42 -14.85
N GLN A 60 7.07 -45.31 -14.63
CA GLN A 60 6.42 -44.56 -15.71
C GLN A 60 6.93 -43.12 -15.70
N GLY A 61 7.56 -42.75 -16.83
CA GLY A 61 8.13 -41.43 -17.03
C GLY A 61 7.06 -40.41 -17.38
N HIS A 62 7.03 -39.31 -16.64
CA HIS A 62 6.34 -38.09 -17.03
C HIS A 62 7.36 -36.98 -17.32
N SER A 63 7.05 -36.24 -18.37
CA SER A 63 7.81 -35.16 -18.97
C SER A 63 7.99 -33.97 -18.02
N SER A 64 9.20 -33.41 -18.05
CA SER A 64 9.60 -32.13 -17.49
C SER A 64 8.71 -30.97 -17.97
N HIS A 65 7.74 -30.59 -17.14
CA HIS A 65 7.14 -29.26 -16.92
C HIS A 65 6.55 -29.33 -15.51
N CYS A 66 7.22 -28.76 -14.50
CA CYS A 66 6.63 -28.67 -13.15
C CYS A 66 5.58 -27.55 -13.12
N CYS A 67 4.41 -27.84 -13.66
CA CYS A 67 3.16 -27.44 -13.04
C CYS A 67 2.67 -28.70 -12.32
N CYS A 68 3.01 -28.86 -11.04
CA CYS A 68 2.56 -30.00 -10.26
C CYS A 68 1.86 -29.48 -9.01
N SER A 69 0.56 -29.71 -8.95
CA SER A 69 -0.37 -29.60 -7.82
C SER A 69 -0.03 -30.58 -6.68
N SER A 70 1.25 -30.72 -6.38
CA SER A 70 1.81 -31.58 -5.34
C SER A 70 3.17 -31.02 -4.87
N CYS A 71 3.25 -29.69 -4.71
CA CYS A 71 4.19 -29.14 -3.75
C CYS A 71 3.67 -29.61 -2.39
N HIS A 72 4.41 -30.54 -1.77
CA HIS A 72 4.24 -30.82 -0.36
C HIS A 72 4.30 -29.46 0.35
N GLY A 73 3.26 -29.11 1.12
CA GLY A 73 3.13 -27.81 1.74
C GLY A 73 4.45 -27.44 2.38
N LEU A 74 5.07 -26.38 1.85
CA LEU A 74 6.24 -25.81 2.48
C LEU A 74 5.82 -25.43 3.90
N LEU A 75 6.72 -25.61 4.85
CA LEU A 75 6.46 -25.43 6.27
C LEU A 75 7.55 -24.54 6.80
N HIS A 76 7.13 -23.48 7.47
CA HIS A 76 8.02 -22.60 8.21
C HIS A 76 7.63 -22.68 9.69
N VAL A 77 8.63 -22.47 10.53
CA VAL A 77 8.59 -22.77 11.96
C VAL A 77 9.09 -21.56 12.71
N SER A 78 8.30 -21.05 13.65
CA SER A 78 8.76 -19.98 14.54
C SER A 78 9.45 -20.54 15.77
N PHE A 79 10.46 -19.82 16.24
CA PHE A 79 11.27 -20.20 17.41
C PHE A 79 11.12 -19.20 18.56
N ALA A 80 11.24 -19.73 19.79
CA ALA A 80 11.33 -18.91 20.99
C ALA A 80 12.61 -18.05 20.95
N PRO A 81 12.59 -16.79 21.43
CA PRO A 81 13.73 -15.88 21.34
C PRO A 81 15.00 -16.34 22.07
N ASP A 82 14.90 -17.30 23.00
CA ASP A 82 16.04 -17.90 23.71
C ASP A 82 16.46 -19.27 23.15
N THR A 83 15.88 -19.70 22.03
CA THR A 83 16.25 -20.93 21.33
C THR A 83 17.71 -20.88 20.85
N PRO A 84 18.53 -21.91 21.11
CA PRO A 84 19.88 -21.96 20.57
C PRO A 84 19.91 -21.96 19.03
N GLU A 85 20.73 -21.08 18.45
CA GLU A 85 20.86 -20.92 16.99
C GLU A 85 21.17 -22.25 16.26
N ASP A 86 22.03 -23.09 16.85
CA ASP A 86 22.42 -24.37 16.27
C ASP A 86 21.27 -25.39 16.26
N TYR A 87 20.39 -25.32 17.26
CA TYR A 87 19.16 -26.11 17.28
C TYR A 87 18.17 -25.62 16.22
N ALA A 88 17.90 -24.31 16.17
CA ALA A 88 17.01 -23.72 15.17
C ALA A 88 17.48 -24.07 13.75
N GLN A 89 18.78 -23.89 13.47
CA GLN A 89 19.37 -24.28 12.18
C GLN A 89 19.17 -25.76 11.88
N SER A 90 19.29 -26.66 12.87
CA SER A 90 19.12 -28.10 12.62
C SER A 90 17.69 -28.49 12.24
N VAL A 91 16.69 -27.80 12.81
CA VAL A 91 15.28 -27.97 12.47
C VAL A 91 15.01 -27.43 11.06
N MET A 92 15.59 -26.27 10.75
CA MET A 92 15.44 -25.61 9.45
C MET A 92 16.17 -26.33 8.32
N ASP A 93 17.36 -26.89 8.54
CA ASP A 93 18.08 -27.69 7.55
C ASP A 93 17.30 -28.94 7.15
N TYR A 94 16.56 -29.54 8.09
CA TYR A 94 15.66 -30.64 7.78
C TYR A 94 14.50 -30.14 6.91
N ALA A 95 13.86 -29.03 7.27
CA ALA A 95 12.76 -28.44 6.50
C ALA A 95 13.20 -28.02 5.08
N ALA A 96 14.33 -27.33 4.96
CA ALA A 96 14.95 -26.86 3.71
C ALA A 96 15.45 -27.99 2.81
N SER A 97 15.72 -29.19 3.35
CA SER A 97 16.06 -30.37 2.53
C SER A 97 14.93 -30.82 1.59
N THR A 98 13.74 -30.22 1.72
CA THR A 98 12.58 -30.40 0.85
C THR A 98 12.28 -29.22 -0.09
N SER A 99 13.02 -28.10 0.01
CA SER A 99 12.73 -26.89 -0.76
C SER A 99 13.95 -26.01 -1.00
N SER A 100 14.38 -25.93 -2.26
CA SER A 100 15.28 -24.88 -2.72
C SER A 100 14.50 -23.98 -3.67
N ASN A 101 14.02 -22.83 -3.21
CA ASN A 101 13.66 -21.74 -4.13
C ASN A 101 14.45 -20.47 -3.77
N PRO A 102 15.57 -20.20 -4.46
CA PRO A 102 16.46 -19.09 -4.15
C PRO A 102 16.09 -17.78 -4.85
N GLU A 103 14.80 -17.41 -4.92
CA GLU A 103 14.37 -16.21 -5.66
C GLU A 103 13.32 -15.38 -4.91
N PHE A 104 13.66 -14.79 -3.75
CA PHE A 104 12.82 -13.73 -3.19
C PHE A 104 13.67 -12.51 -2.82
N ALA A 105 13.31 -11.35 -3.37
CA ALA A 105 14.12 -10.13 -3.30
C ALA A 105 13.63 -9.14 -2.22
N ALA A 106 12.32 -9.08 -1.94
CA ALA A 106 11.71 -8.20 -0.94
C ALA A 106 10.63 -8.99 -0.17
N PHE A 107 10.55 -8.81 1.16
CA PHE A 107 9.59 -9.41 2.10
C PHE A 107 9.33 -10.93 1.91
N GLN A 108 10.23 -11.61 1.20
CA GLN A 108 10.27 -13.04 0.94
C GLN A 108 8.93 -13.69 0.51
N LEU A 109 8.11 -12.96 -0.26
CA LEU A 109 6.87 -13.47 -0.84
C LEU A 109 7.06 -13.79 -2.34
N SER A 110 6.58 -14.96 -2.76
CA SER A 110 6.43 -15.28 -4.19
C SER A 110 5.07 -14.83 -4.66
N ASP A 111 4.99 -14.24 -5.86
CA ASP A 111 3.70 -13.94 -6.47
C ASP A 111 2.81 -15.21 -6.48
N THR A 112 3.36 -16.39 -6.78
CA THR A 112 2.54 -17.62 -6.85
C THR A 112 2.15 -18.22 -5.50
N ASP A 113 2.76 -17.79 -4.40
CA ASP A 113 2.53 -18.35 -3.07
C ASP A 113 1.45 -17.54 -2.36
N ARG A 114 0.21 -17.67 -2.84
CA ARG A 114 -0.98 -16.98 -2.30
C ARG A 114 -2.21 -17.87 -2.39
N TRP A 115 -3.31 -17.46 -1.75
CA TRP A 115 -4.58 -18.15 -1.92
C TRP A 115 -5.04 -18.07 -3.37
N SER A 116 -5.25 -19.24 -3.98
CA SER A 116 -5.81 -19.37 -5.33
C SER A 116 -7.33 -19.57 -5.30
N GLY A 117 -7.86 -19.84 -4.10
CA GLY A 117 -9.28 -19.86 -3.82
C GLY A 117 -9.60 -20.21 -2.37
N THR A 118 -10.71 -19.68 -1.89
CA THR A 118 -11.25 -19.92 -0.54
C THR A 118 -12.66 -20.50 -0.63
N VAL A 119 -13.21 -20.96 0.49
CA VAL A 119 -14.61 -21.39 0.53
C VAL A 119 -15.58 -20.23 0.25
N THR A 120 -15.17 -18.99 0.57
CA THR A 120 -16.01 -17.80 0.43
C THR A 120 -15.96 -17.23 -0.99
N ASP A 121 -14.75 -17.05 -1.52
CA ASP A 121 -14.53 -16.36 -2.79
C ASP A 121 -14.51 -17.31 -3.99
N GLY A 122 -14.42 -18.62 -3.74
CA GLY A 122 -14.24 -19.62 -4.78
C GLY A 122 -12.82 -19.61 -5.33
N GLY A 123 -12.61 -20.21 -6.49
CA GLY A 123 -11.28 -20.28 -7.13
C GLY A 123 -11.07 -19.22 -8.20
N GLY A 124 -9.80 -18.99 -8.53
CA GLY A 124 -9.40 -18.04 -9.58
C GLY A 124 -8.86 -16.71 -9.05
N LEU A 125 -8.59 -16.64 -7.74
CA LEU A 125 -7.95 -15.48 -7.12
C LEU A 125 -6.56 -15.27 -7.74
N ILE A 126 -6.29 -14.03 -8.10
CA ILE A 126 -5.01 -13.57 -8.67
C ILE A 126 -4.27 -12.69 -7.65
N GLN A 127 -3.26 -11.97 -8.12
CA GLN A 127 -2.48 -11.07 -7.28
C GLN A 127 -3.32 -9.84 -7.01
N GLY A 128 -3.20 -9.23 -5.82
CA GLY A 128 -3.96 -8.01 -5.49
C GLY A 128 -5.41 -8.27 -5.11
N ASP A 129 -6.00 -9.39 -5.53
CA ASP A 129 -7.39 -9.73 -5.20
C ASP A 129 -7.63 -9.78 -3.68
N GLY A 130 -8.55 -8.93 -3.21
CA GLY A 130 -9.07 -9.01 -1.86
C GLY A 130 -9.63 -10.41 -1.56
N THR A 131 -9.21 -11.00 -0.44
CA THR A 131 -9.44 -12.42 -0.15
C THR A 131 -10.05 -12.63 1.23
N THR A 132 -11.22 -13.29 1.29
CA THR A 132 -11.86 -13.69 2.54
C THR A 132 -11.46 -15.10 2.95
N VAL A 133 -10.75 -15.23 4.06
CA VAL A 133 -10.24 -16.50 4.61
C VAL A 133 -11.01 -16.85 5.87
N THR A 134 -11.69 -18.00 5.90
CA THR A 134 -12.33 -18.47 7.13
C THR A 134 -11.34 -19.21 8.03
N TRP A 135 -11.44 -19.06 9.36
CA TRP A 135 -10.57 -19.77 10.30
C TRP A 135 -11.37 -20.45 11.42
N SER A 136 -10.96 -21.65 11.82
CA SER A 136 -11.58 -22.42 12.92
C SER A 136 -10.53 -22.96 13.89
N ILE A 137 -10.96 -23.23 15.12
CA ILE A 137 -10.13 -23.98 16.09
C ILE A 137 -10.55 -25.44 16.01
N VAL A 138 -9.61 -26.36 15.89
CA VAL A 138 -9.90 -27.79 15.83
C VAL A 138 -10.35 -28.31 17.21
N PRO A 139 -11.28 -29.29 17.32
CA PRO A 139 -11.63 -29.91 18.60
C PRO A 139 -10.47 -30.75 19.15
N ASP A 140 -10.28 -30.75 20.46
CA ASP A 140 -9.32 -31.64 21.11
C ASP A 140 -9.62 -33.11 20.78
N GLY A 141 -8.56 -33.93 20.66
CA GLY A 141 -8.63 -35.33 20.24
C GLY A 141 -8.59 -35.53 18.72
N THR A 142 -8.71 -34.47 17.92
CA THR A 142 -8.54 -34.56 16.46
C THR A 142 -7.11 -34.97 16.12
N SER A 143 -6.95 -36.00 15.28
CA SER A 143 -5.62 -36.49 14.89
C SER A 143 -4.92 -35.49 13.96
N ILE A 144 -3.81 -34.94 14.42
CA ILE A 144 -2.93 -34.02 13.69
C ILE A 144 -1.73 -34.81 13.17
N TYR A 145 -1.50 -34.74 11.86
CA TYR A 145 -0.39 -35.44 11.23
C TYR A 145 0.94 -34.79 11.61
N GLY A 146 1.84 -35.55 12.23
CA GLY A 146 3.17 -35.05 12.62
C GLY A 146 4.05 -34.83 11.39
N TYR A 147 4.81 -33.74 11.40
CA TYR A 147 5.74 -33.37 10.34
C TYR A 147 7.19 -33.32 10.85
N ASN A 148 8.20 -33.32 9.99
CA ASN A 148 9.60 -33.12 10.40
C ASN A 148 10.19 -34.17 11.37
N GLY A 149 9.64 -35.39 11.41
CA GLY A 149 10.05 -36.42 12.37
C GLY A 149 9.27 -36.41 13.70
N GLU A 150 8.34 -35.47 13.85
CA GLU A 150 7.31 -35.48 14.87
C GLU A 150 6.34 -36.67 14.69
N ALA A 151 5.84 -37.19 15.82
CA ALA A 151 4.80 -38.21 15.79
C ALA A 151 3.42 -37.60 15.57
N THR A 152 2.56 -38.29 14.79
CA THR A 152 1.13 -37.96 14.75
C THR A 152 0.55 -37.96 16.17
N ALA A 153 -0.09 -36.86 16.55
CA ALA A 153 -0.62 -36.66 17.89
C ALA A 153 -2.05 -36.08 17.81
N PRO A 154 -2.91 -36.37 18.81
CA PRO A 154 -4.19 -35.70 18.92
C PRO A 154 -3.97 -34.25 19.35
N SER A 155 -4.79 -33.33 18.83
CA SER A 155 -4.75 -31.95 19.31
C SER A 155 -5.21 -31.87 20.77
N ASP A 156 -4.52 -31.06 21.57
CA ASP A 156 -4.87 -30.72 22.95
C ASP A 156 -4.89 -29.19 23.18
N LEU A 157 -4.98 -28.40 22.11
CA LEU A 157 -4.87 -26.95 22.15
C LEU A 157 -5.95 -26.28 23.00
N ARG A 158 -7.23 -26.69 22.88
CA ARG A 158 -8.31 -26.02 23.61
C ARG A 158 -8.19 -26.28 25.11
N GLU A 159 -7.86 -27.52 25.50
CA GLU A 159 -7.55 -27.88 26.89
C GLU A 159 -6.42 -27.00 27.46
N LYS A 160 -5.35 -26.77 26.69
CA LYS A 160 -4.18 -26.01 27.13
C LYS A 160 -4.51 -24.52 27.31
N LEU A 161 -5.24 -23.96 26.36
CA LEU A 161 -5.76 -22.60 26.45
C LEU A 161 -6.76 -22.44 27.61
N ASP A 162 -7.67 -23.39 27.79
CA ASP A 162 -8.61 -23.38 28.93
C ASP A 162 -7.90 -23.46 30.28
N ASN A 163 -6.77 -24.17 30.38
CA ASN A 163 -5.98 -24.23 31.60
C ASN A 163 -5.28 -22.90 31.93
N VAL A 164 -4.86 -22.13 30.92
CA VAL A 164 -4.20 -20.82 31.12
C VAL A 164 -5.23 -19.70 31.33
N TYR A 165 -6.30 -19.68 30.53
CA TYR A 165 -7.24 -18.56 30.46
C TYR A 165 -8.62 -18.85 31.08
N GLY A 166 -8.90 -20.11 31.41
CA GLY A 166 -10.10 -20.56 32.12
C GLY A 166 -11.28 -21.00 31.23
N SER A 167 -11.40 -20.48 30.00
CA SER A 167 -12.43 -20.90 29.04
C SER A 167 -12.19 -20.33 27.64
N ILE A 168 -12.82 -20.93 26.63
CA ILE A 168 -12.88 -20.40 25.25
C ILE A 168 -13.30 -18.93 25.16
N ASN A 169 -14.24 -18.48 25.99
CA ASN A 169 -14.68 -17.08 25.97
C ASN A 169 -13.59 -16.10 26.43
N ALA A 170 -12.56 -16.59 27.13
CA ALA A 170 -11.44 -15.78 27.61
C ALA A 170 -10.29 -15.71 26.60
N TRP A 171 -9.99 -16.80 25.89
CA TRP A 171 -8.84 -16.85 24.97
C TRP A 171 -9.20 -16.66 23.50
N LEU A 172 -10.41 -17.01 23.05
CA LEU A 172 -10.82 -16.83 21.65
C LEU A 172 -10.71 -15.36 21.19
N PRO A 173 -11.02 -14.34 22.03
CA PRO A 173 -10.79 -12.96 21.64
C PRO A 173 -9.34 -12.62 21.31
N LEU A 174 -8.34 -13.35 21.84
CA LEU A 174 -6.92 -13.11 21.50
C LEU A 174 -6.62 -13.54 20.06
N PHE A 175 -7.20 -14.66 19.62
CA PHE A 175 -7.13 -15.12 18.23
C PHE A 175 -7.84 -14.14 17.31
N GLN A 176 -9.08 -13.76 17.67
CA GLN A 176 -9.85 -12.79 16.90
C GLN A 176 -9.08 -11.48 16.73
N GLN A 177 -8.51 -10.92 17.80
CA GLN A 177 -7.67 -9.71 17.73
C GLN A 177 -6.47 -9.86 16.78
N SER A 178 -5.79 -11.00 16.79
CA SER A 178 -4.65 -11.26 15.89
C SER A 178 -5.07 -11.29 14.42
N PHE A 179 -6.17 -11.96 14.08
CA PHE A 179 -6.65 -12.06 12.70
C PHE A 179 -7.37 -10.80 12.22
N ASP A 180 -8.10 -10.12 13.10
CA ASP A 180 -8.68 -8.79 12.84
C ASP A 180 -7.54 -7.82 12.51
N ARG A 181 -6.42 -7.86 13.24
CA ARG A 181 -5.29 -6.97 12.99
C ARG A 181 -4.71 -7.11 11.59
N LEU A 182 -4.57 -8.32 11.09
CA LEU A 182 -4.13 -8.57 9.71
C LEU A 182 -5.17 -8.06 8.70
N SER A 183 -6.46 -8.19 9.03
CA SER A 183 -7.56 -7.77 8.17
C SER A 183 -7.76 -6.26 8.12
N GLU A 184 -7.39 -5.55 9.19
CA GLU A 184 -7.47 -4.09 9.26
C GLU A 184 -6.46 -3.39 8.34
N ILE A 185 -5.34 -4.05 8.02
CA ILE A 185 -4.19 -3.43 7.35
C ILE A 185 -3.88 -4.04 5.99
N SER A 186 -4.74 -4.90 5.44
CA SER A 186 -4.53 -5.56 4.15
C SER A 186 -5.85 -5.90 3.47
N GLY A 187 -5.81 -6.33 2.21
CA GLY A 187 -6.96 -6.86 1.48
C GLY A 187 -7.36 -8.29 1.89
N VAL A 188 -6.87 -8.80 3.02
CA VAL A 188 -7.32 -10.07 3.58
C VAL A 188 -8.45 -9.84 4.58
N ASN A 189 -9.50 -10.65 4.55
CA ASN A 189 -10.58 -10.61 5.53
C ASN A 189 -10.72 -11.95 6.26
N TYR A 190 -10.23 -12.03 7.49
CA TYR A 190 -10.35 -13.23 8.30
C TYR A 190 -11.72 -13.33 8.99
N VAL A 191 -12.41 -14.45 8.76
CA VAL A 191 -13.75 -14.69 9.32
C VAL A 191 -13.75 -15.93 10.20
N TYR A 192 -14.12 -15.77 11.47
CA TYR A 192 -14.20 -16.91 12.39
C TYR A 192 -15.35 -17.86 12.03
N GLU A 193 -15.03 -19.13 11.80
CA GLU A 193 -15.96 -20.24 11.69
C GLU A 193 -16.03 -20.98 13.04
N PRO A 194 -17.14 -20.87 13.80
CA PRO A 194 -17.26 -21.46 15.13
C PRO A 194 -17.32 -22.99 15.12
N ASN A 195 -17.59 -23.61 13.96
CA ASN A 195 -17.64 -25.05 13.83
C ASN A 195 -16.29 -25.61 13.35
N ASP A 196 -15.97 -26.81 13.80
CA ASP A 196 -14.95 -27.64 13.19
C ASP A 196 -15.37 -29.10 13.39
N ASP A 197 -15.40 -29.87 12.31
CA ASP A 197 -15.91 -31.25 12.31
C ASP A 197 -14.92 -32.28 12.85
N GLY A 198 -13.71 -31.85 13.26
CA GLY A 198 -12.66 -32.74 13.76
C GLY A 198 -12.17 -33.72 12.70
N SER A 199 -12.34 -33.39 11.41
CA SER A 199 -11.77 -34.19 10.33
C SER A 199 -10.25 -34.29 10.49
N ALA A 200 -9.75 -35.53 10.53
CA ALA A 200 -8.34 -35.80 10.76
C ALA A 200 -7.47 -35.26 9.63
N TRP A 201 -6.28 -34.79 10.00
CA TRP A 201 -5.26 -34.39 9.04
C TRP A 201 -4.57 -35.65 8.53
N THR A 202 -4.39 -35.75 7.23
CA THR A 202 -3.72 -36.90 6.61
C THR A 202 -2.52 -36.43 5.81
N SER A 203 -1.52 -37.32 5.64
CA SER A 203 -0.31 -37.03 4.88
C SER A 203 -0.53 -36.66 3.40
N SER A 204 -1.76 -36.83 2.89
CA SER A 204 -2.12 -36.63 1.48
C SER A 204 -3.22 -35.60 1.25
N THR A 205 -3.95 -35.19 2.29
CA THR A 205 -5.09 -34.27 2.19
C THR A 205 -5.35 -33.60 3.53
N ILE A 206 -5.39 -32.28 3.52
CA ILE A 206 -6.05 -31.46 4.54
C ILE A 206 -7.47 -31.17 4.04
N ALA A 207 -8.44 -31.18 4.95
CA ALA A 207 -9.84 -31.00 4.58
C ALA A 207 -10.13 -29.52 4.29
N SER A 208 -10.38 -29.16 3.03
CA SER A 208 -10.67 -27.78 2.60
C SER A 208 -11.80 -27.13 3.39
N GLY A 209 -11.80 -25.80 3.48
CA GLY A 209 -12.84 -25.02 4.16
C GLY A 209 -14.26 -25.35 3.70
N GLN A 210 -15.20 -25.33 4.65
CA GLN A 210 -16.62 -25.58 4.43
C GLN A 210 -17.46 -24.71 5.38
N ILE A 211 -18.19 -23.74 4.81
CA ILE A 211 -19.06 -22.83 5.57
C ILE A 211 -20.03 -23.60 6.47
N GLY A 212 -20.07 -23.24 7.75
CA GLY A 212 -20.87 -23.86 8.79
C GLY A 212 -20.34 -25.22 9.28
N VAL A 213 -19.14 -25.62 8.85
CA VAL A 213 -18.53 -26.91 9.17
C VAL A 213 -17.10 -26.77 9.68
N ARG A 214 -16.22 -26.06 8.96
CA ARG A 214 -14.81 -25.81 9.32
C ARG A 214 -14.23 -24.67 8.47
N GLY A 215 -13.23 -23.96 9.01
CA GLY A 215 -12.55 -22.88 8.31
C GLY A 215 -11.65 -23.36 7.17
N ASP A 216 -11.25 -22.43 6.29
CA ASP A 216 -10.17 -22.60 5.32
C ASP A 216 -8.84 -22.82 6.04
N VAL A 217 -8.63 -22.10 7.15
CA VAL A 217 -7.52 -22.25 8.09
C VAL A 217 -7.99 -22.98 9.33
N ARG A 218 -7.39 -24.12 9.66
CA ARG A 218 -7.71 -24.86 10.88
C ARG A 218 -6.54 -24.82 11.85
N ILE A 219 -6.80 -24.28 13.03
CA ILE A 219 -5.78 -24.08 14.06
C ILE A 219 -5.87 -25.20 15.08
N SER A 220 -4.76 -25.89 15.27
CA SER A 220 -4.60 -27.00 16.19
C SER A 220 -3.32 -26.84 17.01
N GLY A 221 -3.05 -27.81 17.86
CA GLY A 221 -1.82 -27.84 18.63
C GLY A 221 -1.64 -29.15 19.37
N HIS A 222 -0.39 -29.58 19.49
CA HIS A 222 0.09 -30.70 20.28
C HIS A 222 1.54 -30.43 20.68
N ASN A 223 2.12 -31.26 21.56
CA ASN A 223 3.50 -31.07 22.00
C ASN A 223 4.49 -31.41 20.88
N ILE A 224 5.30 -30.43 20.45
CA ILE A 224 6.28 -30.59 19.36
C ILE A 224 7.65 -30.97 19.94
N ASP A 225 8.28 -30.06 20.68
CA ASP A 225 9.62 -30.30 21.24
C ASP A 225 9.75 -30.04 22.75
N GLY A 226 8.70 -29.52 23.39
CA GLY A 226 8.62 -29.34 24.83
C GLY A 226 8.24 -27.92 25.19
N GLY A 227 8.87 -27.36 26.23
CA GLY A 227 8.59 -25.99 26.67
C GLY A 227 9.65 -24.98 26.25
N SER A 228 10.35 -25.24 25.14
CA SER A 228 11.43 -24.40 24.60
C SER A 228 11.80 -24.86 23.20
N GLY A 229 12.06 -23.94 22.28
CA GLY A 229 12.45 -24.27 20.92
C GLY A 229 11.39 -23.80 19.94
N VAL A 230 10.76 -24.75 19.27
CA VAL A 230 9.69 -24.51 18.29
C VAL A 230 8.42 -24.04 19.01
N LEU A 231 7.88 -22.91 18.58
CA LEU A 231 6.65 -22.35 19.15
C LEU A 231 5.42 -22.78 18.36
N ALA A 232 5.51 -22.76 17.04
CA ALA A 232 4.45 -23.17 16.14
C ALA A 232 5.01 -23.40 14.73
N TYR A 233 4.15 -23.92 13.86
CA TYR A 233 4.35 -23.89 12.42
C TYR A 233 3.03 -23.70 11.68
N ASN A 234 3.13 -23.21 10.45
CA ASN A 234 2.00 -23.02 9.55
C ASN A 234 2.31 -23.53 8.16
N PHE A 235 1.31 -24.10 7.50
CA PHE A 235 1.40 -24.43 6.09
C PHE A 235 1.23 -23.18 5.21
N PHE A 236 1.76 -23.20 3.99
CA PHE A 236 1.54 -22.11 3.02
C PHE A 236 0.08 -22.07 2.50
N PRO A 237 -0.31 -21.00 1.78
CA PRO A 237 -1.69 -20.80 1.30
C PRO A 237 -2.30 -21.99 0.56
N ASN A 238 -3.64 -22.04 0.53
CA ASN A 238 -4.47 -23.17 0.07
C ASN A 238 -4.47 -24.40 1.01
N PHE A 239 -3.59 -24.42 2.00
CA PHE A 239 -3.65 -25.31 3.16
C PHE A 239 -3.76 -24.49 4.43
N SER A 240 -2.74 -23.66 4.71
CA SER A 240 -2.68 -22.66 5.77
C SER A 240 -3.06 -23.10 7.20
N ASP A 241 -3.20 -24.39 7.43
CA ASP A 241 -3.43 -24.96 8.76
C ASP A 241 -2.25 -24.65 9.70
N MET A 242 -2.57 -24.41 10.97
CA MET A 242 -1.61 -23.99 11.99
C MET A 242 -1.50 -25.06 13.09
N VAL A 243 -0.28 -25.31 13.55
CA VAL A 243 -0.02 -26.17 14.71
C VAL A 243 0.81 -25.40 15.73
N ILE A 244 0.24 -25.19 16.91
CA ILE A 244 0.90 -24.52 18.04
C ILE A 244 1.53 -25.58 18.95
N ASP A 245 2.77 -25.38 19.39
CA ASP A 245 3.40 -26.25 20.39
C ASP A 245 2.70 -26.09 21.74
N THR A 246 1.99 -27.14 22.15
CA THR A 246 1.28 -27.13 23.42
C THR A 246 2.16 -27.42 24.64
N GLY A 247 3.41 -27.85 24.41
CA GLY A 247 4.42 -27.99 25.44
C GLY A 247 4.81 -26.65 26.07
N ASP A 248 4.66 -25.55 25.33
CA ASP A 248 4.99 -24.19 25.76
C ASP A 248 3.94 -23.52 26.66
N PHE A 249 2.81 -24.16 26.95
CA PHE A 249 1.79 -23.59 27.85
C PHE A 249 2.10 -23.79 29.34
N THR A 250 2.73 -24.91 29.71
CA THR A 250 2.93 -25.24 31.14
C THR A 250 4.28 -24.78 31.63
N GLY A 251 4.34 -23.52 32.08
CA GLY A 251 5.59 -22.89 32.52
C GLY A 251 6.58 -22.61 31.39
N GLY A 252 6.13 -22.70 30.14
CA GLY A 252 6.86 -22.34 28.92
C GLY A 252 6.46 -20.96 28.39
N PHE A 253 6.73 -20.73 27.10
CA PHE A 253 6.58 -19.42 26.46
C PHE A 253 5.16 -18.82 26.56
N TYR A 254 4.12 -19.62 26.35
CA TYR A 254 2.71 -19.15 26.34
C TYR A 254 2.11 -18.98 27.74
N ALA A 255 2.80 -19.37 28.80
CA ALA A 255 2.32 -19.22 30.17
C ALA A 255 2.28 -17.74 30.63
N ASP A 256 3.07 -16.88 30.00
CA ASP A 256 3.12 -15.45 30.29
C ASP A 256 2.02 -14.69 29.54
N THR A 257 0.98 -14.31 30.29
CA THR A 257 -0.20 -13.58 29.80
C THR A 257 -0.08 -12.07 29.93
N SER A 258 1.11 -11.55 30.27
CA SER A 258 1.36 -10.11 30.33
C SER A 258 1.19 -9.45 28.96
N ALA A 259 0.97 -8.13 28.96
CA ALA A 259 0.75 -7.33 27.75
C ALA A 259 -0.32 -7.90 26.81
N ASN A 260 -1.45 -8.35 27.37
CA ASN A 260 -2.56 -8.96 26.62
C ASN A 260 -2.08 -10.18 25.80
N SER A 261 -1.32 -11.06 26.45
CA SER A 261 -0.73 -12.27 25.85
C SER A 261 0.03 -11.99 24.55
N LEU A 262 0.86 -10.95 24.56
CA LEU A 262 1.68 -10.51 23.42
C LEU A 262 2.42 -11.68 22.74
N ARG A 263 2.99 -12.58 23.55
CA ARG A 263 3.70 -13.78 23.08
C ARG A 263 2.84 -14.66 22.18
N LEU A 264 1.62 -14.98 22.62
CA LEU A 264 0.68 -15.77 21.83
C LEU A 264 0.27 -15.01 20.57
N ARG A 265 -0.10 -13.73 20.70
CA ARG A 265 -0.59 -12.94 19.58
C ARG A 265 0.45 -12.73 18.48
N ASN A 266 1.72 -12.49 18.82
CA ASN A 266 2.79 -12.38 17.84
C ASN A 266 3.04 -13.71 17.13
N VAL A 267 3.01 -14.85 17.84
CA VAL A 267 3.11 -16.15 17.16
C VAL A 267 1.94 -16.36 16.20
N LEU A 268 0.70 -16.10 16.63
CA LEU A 268 -0.47 -16.25 15.77
C LEU A 268 -0.37 -15.42 14.48
N MET A 269 0.07 -14.17 14.60
CA MET A 269 0.22 -13.28 13.43
C MET A 269 1.40 -13.67 12.55
N HIS A 270 2.52 -14.13 13.13
CA HIS A 270 3.67 -14.65 12.39
C HIS A 270 3.29 -15.89 11.57
N GLU A 271 2.66 -16.87 12.21
CA GLU A 271 2.24 -18.11 11.55
C GLU A 271 1.17 -17.84 10.49
N ALA A 272 0.26 -16.91 10.74
CA ALA A 272 -0.69 -16.45 9.73
C ALA A 272 0.01 -15.78 8.53
N GLY A 273 1.14 -15.10 8.72
CA GLY A 273 1.96 -14.56 7.62
C GLY A 273 2.45 -15.66 6.67
N HIS A 274 2.88 -16.81 7.19
CA HIS A 274 3.16 -18.00 6.37
C HIS A 274 1.91 -18.52 5.67
N GLY A 275 0.76 -18.53 6.36
CA GLY A 275 -0.55 -18.85 5.79
C GLY A 275 -1.01 -17.90 4.68
N LEU A 276 -0.41 -16.72 4.59
CA LEU A 276 -0.56 -15.74 3.53
C LEU A 276 0.54 -15.82 2.47
N GLY A 277 1.57 -16.65 2.68
CA GLY A 277 2.63 -16.93 1.70
C GLY A 277 3.93 -16.19 1.92
N ILE A 278 4.05 -15.46 3.03
CA ILE A 278 5.27 -14.75 3.40
C ILE A 278 6.24 -15.76 4.01
N SER A 279 7.42 -15.93 3.42
CA SER A 279 8.50 -16.71 4.03
C SER A 279 9.21 -15.90 5.11
N HIS A 280 10.11 -16.53 5.89
CA HIS A 280 10.90 -15.77 6.87
C HIS A 280 11.71 -14.66 6.20
N VAL A 281 11.61 -13.45 6.76
CA VAL A 281 12.35 -12.26 6.34
C VAL A 281 13.23 -11.83 7.49
N GLU A 282 14.50 -11.53 7.21
CA GLU A 282 15.41 -11.00 8.22
C GLU A 282 15.85 -9.58 7.91
N SER A 283 15.99 -8.78 8.96
CA SER A 283 16.59 -7.46 8.91
C SER A 283 17.83 -7.36 9.79
N SER A 284 18.72 -6.44 9.44
CA SER A 284 19.86 -6.02 10.27
C SER A 284 19.59 -4.69 10.95
N ASN A 285 18.49 -4.03 10.56
CA ASN A 285 18.02 -2.74 11.01
C ASN A 285 16.75 -2.45 10.20
N PRO A 286 15.51 -2.62 10.70
CA PRO A 286 14.93 -2.78 12.05
C PRO A 286 14.75 -4.27 12.47
N GLN A 287 13.62 -4.66 13.07
CA GLN A 287 13.22 -6.05 13.35
C GLN A 287 11.81 -6.30 12.78
N PHE A 288 11.53 -7.49 12.27
CA PHE A 288 10.26 -7.83 11.59
C PHE A 288 9.45 -8.92 12.31
N LEU A 289 8.15 -8.97 12.07
CA LEU A 289 7.32 -10.04 12.64
C LEU A 289 7.72 -11.40 12.07
N MET A 290 8.03 -11.47 10.78
CA MET A 290 8.37 -12.68 10.04
C MET A 290 9.83 -13.12 10.19
N GLU A 291 10.57 -12.59 11.18
CA GLU A 291 11.86 -13.16 11.58
C GLU A 291 11.67 -14.55 12.21
N PRO A 292 12.59 -15.51 11.99
CA PRO A 292 12.44 -16.87 12.49
C PRO A 292 12.35 -16.97 14.02
N PHE A 293 12.88 -15.97 14.74
CA PHE A 293 12.78 -15.89 16.20
C PHE A 293 11.79 -14.80 16.61
N ILE A 294 10.81 -15.16 17.43
CA ILE A 294 9.75 -14.23 17.82
C ILE A 294 10.31 -13.05 18.62
N ASN A 295 9.97 -11.85 18.15
CA ASN A 295 10.28 -10.60 18.82
C ASN A 295 9.12 -10.12 19.70
N LEU A 296 9.43 -9.55 20.86
CA LEU A 296 8.45 -9.06 21.84
C LEU A 296 8.58 -7.55 22.10
N SER A 297 9.37 -6.83 21.30
CA SER A 297 9.53 -5.37 21.40
C SER A 297 8.42 -4.58 20.70
N PHE A 298 7.64 -5.25 19.86
CA PHE A 298 6.49 -4.71 19.14
C PHE A 298 5.32 -5.72 19.18
N ASP A 299 4.14 -5.26 18.77
CA ASP A 299 2.89 -6.00 18.82
C ASP A 299 2.31 -6.15 17.41
N GLY A 300 2.56 -7.30 16.80
CA GLY A 300 2.06 -7.64 15.47
C GLY A 300 2.90 -7.17 14.28
N PRO A 301 2.26 -7.07 13.10
CA PRO A 301 2.93 -6.78 11.83
C PRO A 301 3.74 -5.49 11.86
N GLN A 302 4.84 -5.47 11.13
CA GLN A 302 5.65 -4.30 10.84
C GLN A 302 5.44 -3.90 9.37
N PHE A 303 6.06 -2.79 8.94
CA PHE A 303 5.83 -2.24 7.61
C PHE A 303 6.13 -3.24 6.48
N ASP A 304 7.16 -4.08 6.62
CA ASP A 304 7.52 -5.07 5.61
C ASP A 304 6.45 -6.16 5.47
N ASP A 305 5.84 -6.55 6.59
CA ASP A 305 4.73 -7.51 6.62
C ASP A 305 3.50 -6.92 5.92
N VAL A 306 3.18 -5.65 6.17
CA VAL A 306 2.09 -4.92 5.49
C VAL A 306 2.32 -4.89 3.99
N LEU A 307 3.51 -4.47 3.56
CA LEU A 307 3.86 -4.42 2.14
C LEU A 307 3.85 -5.81 1.48
N GLY A 308 4.28 -6.84 2.22
CA GLY A 308 4.19 -8.23 1.77
C GLY A 308 2.76 -8.71 1.57
N MET A 309 1.86 -8.40 2.52
CA MET A 309 0.43 -8.69 2.39
C MET A 309 -0.19 -7.93 1.22
N HIS A 310 0.11 -6.64 1.06
CA HIS A 310 -0.39 -5.81 -0.05
C HIS A 310 0.06 -6.36 -1.40
N ARG A 311 1.32 -6.82 -1.51
CA ARG A 311 1.81 -7.49 -2.71
C ARG A 311 1.02 -8.75 -3.07
N GLY A 312 0.50 -9.48 -2.08
CA GLY A 312 -0.25 -10.71 -2.31
C GLY A 312 -1.74 -10.49 -2.56
N TYR A 313 -2.34 -9.58 -1.80
CA TYR A 313 -3.79 -9.49 -1.58
C TYR A 313 -4.35 -8.06 -1.66
N GLY A 314 -3.51 -7.08 -2.03
CA GLY A 314 -3.89 -5.68 -2.10
C GLY A 314 -4.06 -5.00 -0.75
N ASP A 315 -4.48 -3.75 -0.78
CA ASP A 315 -4.84 -2.99 0.42
C ASP A 315 -6.30 -3.27 0.86
N ALA A 316 -6.73 -2.66 1.96
CA ALA A 316 -8.06 -2.93 2.54
C ALA A 316 -9.23 -2.57 1.60
N ASN A 317 -9.02 -1.70 0.61
CA ASN A 317 -10.04 -1.32 -0.36
C ASN A 317 -10.33 -2.46 -1.35
N GLU A 318 -9.39 -3.37 -1.59
CA GLU A 318 -9.55 -4.47 -2.55
C GLU A 318 -10.64 -5.46 -2.16
N LEU A 319 -11.02 -5.49 -0.88
CA LEU A 319 -12.16 -6.29 -0.39
C LEU A 319 -13.51 -5.81 -0.99
N ALA A 320 -13.64 -4.52 -1.28
CA ALA A 320 -14.77 -3.97 -2.02
C ALA A 320 -14.47 -3.84 -3.54
N GLY A 321 -13.19 -3.91 -3.88
CA GLY A 321 -12.60 -3.66 -5.19
C GLY A 321 -12.49 -2.16 -5.48
N ASN A 322 -11.36 -1.70 -6.00
CA ASN A 322 -11.12 -0.30 -6.40
C ASN A 322 -10.49 -0.18 -7.79
N ASP A 323 -10.33 -1.29 -8.51
CA ASP A 323 -9.76 -1.38 -9.86
C ASP A 323 -10.48 -0.62 -10.98
N SER A 324 -11.62 -0.01 -10.69
CA SER A 324 -12.47 0.61 -11.70
C SER A 324 -13.29 1.76 -11.16
N ALA A 325 -13.67 2.69 -12.04
CA ALA A 325 -14.61 3.76 -11.70
C ALA A 325 -15.97 3.23 -11.16
N ALA A 326 -16.36 2.00 -11.47
CA ALA A 326 -17.62 1.43 -10.99
C ALA A 326 -17.54 0.92 -9.54
N THR A 327 -16.33 0.59 -9.08
CA THR A 327 -16.04 0.05 -7.75
C THR A 327 -15.26 1.06 -6.89
N ALA A 328 -14.89 2.21 -7.45
CA ALA A 328 -14.10 3.25 -6.82
C ALA A 328 -14.43 3.51 -5.34
N THR A 329 -13.39 3.62 -4.52
CA THR A 329 -13.49 3.94 -3.10
C THR A 329 -14.04 5.35 -2.92
N ASN A 330 -15.22 5.45 -2.32
CA ASN A 330 -15.93 6.72 -2.17
C ASN A 330 -15.38 7.54 -1.00
N LEU A 331 -14.72 8.66 -1.32
CA LEU A 331 -14.12 9.60 -0.37
C LEU A 331 -15.11 10.66 0.14
N GLY A 332 -16.35 10.65 -0.35
CA GLY A 332 -17.44 11.48 0.12
C GLY A 332 -17.59 12.82 -0.61
N ALA A 333 -18.21 13.78 0.08
CA ALA A 333 -18.54 15.08 -0.50
C ALA A 333 -17.32 16.00 -0.58
N PHE A 334 -17.17 16.68 -1.71
CA PHE A 334 -16.08 17.60 -1.99
C PHE A 334 -16.60 18.98 -2.37
N HIS A 335 -16.15 20.00 -1.65
CA HIS A 335 -16.56 21.39 -1.83
C HIS A 335 -15.43 22.34 -1.41
N SER A 336 -15.55 23.62 -1.72
CA SER A 336 -14.56 24.64 -1.35
C SER A 336 -14.10 24.51 0.11
N GLY A 337 -12.78 24.45 0.33
CA GLY A 337 -12.17 24.28 1.64
C GLY A 337 -12.15 22.84 2.19
N THR A 338 -12.64 21.85 1.43
CA THR A 338 -12.46 20.43 1.77
C THR A 338 -10.99 20.04 1.58
N THR A 339 -10.45 19.27 2.53
CA THR A 339 -9.20 18.52 2.40
C THR A 339 -9.49 17.07 2.77
N ILE A 340 -9.06 16.14 1.92
CA ILE A 340 -9.15 14.70 2.13
C ILE A 340 -7.75 14.15 1.96
N THR A 341 -7.30 13.32 2.89
CA THR A 341 -6.03 12.60 2.83
C THR A 341 -6.31 11.14 3.20
N ILE A 342 -5.71 10.22 2.45
CA ILE A 342 -5.70 8.77 2.68
C ILE A 342 -4.28 8.25 2.49
N GLY A 343 -3.94 7.12 3.11
CA GLY A 343 -2.58 6.59 3.14
C GLY A 343 -1.65 7.40 4.05
N SER A 344 -2.04 7.68 5.30
CA SER A 344 -1.20 8.48 6.20
C SER A 344 -0.20 7.70 7.06
N ASP A 345 -0.36 6.39 7.17
CA ASP A 345 0.28 5.59 8.24
C ASP A 345 1.56 4.85 7.79
N ASP A 346 2.20 5.29 6.71
CA ASP A 346 3.24 4.59 5.97
C ASP A 346 4.66 5.18 6.12
N SER A 347 4.88 6.00 7.15
CA SER A 347 6.09 6.82 7.30
C SER A 347 7.22 6.17 8.13
N ASP A 348 6.91 5.16 8.92
CA ASP A 348 7.85 4.45 9.79
C ASP A 348 7.77 2.93 9.65
N VAL A 349 8.72 2.25 10.26
CA VAL A 349 8.79 0.78 10.24
C VAL A 349 7.73 0.17 11.15
N GLY A 350 7.56 0.76 12.32
CA GLY A 350 6.74 0.17 13.36
C GLY A 350 5.29 0.49 13.12
N VAL A 351 4.46 -0.54 12.96
CA VAL A 351 3.03 -0.34 12.76
C VAL A 351 2.34 -0.37 14.12
N ALA A 352 1.86 0.77 14.58
CA ALA A 352 1.11 0.89 15.82
C ALA A 352 -0.34 0.37 15.65
N ALA A 353 -1.00 0.06 16.76
CA ALA A 353 -2.39 -0.41 16.74
C ALA A 353 -3.40 0.62 16.18
N THR A 354 -3.01 1.89 16.07
CA THR A 354 -3.82 2.95 15.46
C THR A 354 -3.61 3.08 13.96
N ASP A 355 -2.59 2.42 13.43
CA ASP A 355 -2.15 2.57 12.06
C ASP A 355 -2.96 1.58 11.22
N ILE A 356 -3.87 2.14 10.43
CA ILE A 356 -4.86 1.40 9.62
C ILE A 356 -5.08 2.03 8.25
N ASP A 357 -4.58 3.25 8.02
CA ASP A 357 -4.74 3.97 6.75
C ASP A 357 -3.54 3.69 5.85
N PHE A 358 -3.51 2.48 5.31
CA PHE A 358 -2.54 2.02 4.31
C PHE A 358 -3.24 1.83 2.97
N VAL A 359 -2.76 2.51 1.94
CA VAL A 359 -3.20 2.28 0.55
C VAL A 359 -2.01 2.09 -0.36
N SER A 360 -2.17 1.26 -1.39
CA SER A 360 -1.06 0.86 -2.26
C SER A 360 -1.52 0.44 -3.64
N ILE A 361 -0.63 0.60 -4.61
CA ILE A 361 -0.68 -0.22 -5.81
C ILE A 361 0.06 -1.53 -5.53
N ASP A 362 -0.49 -2.71 -5.80
CA ASP A 362 0.16 -4.00 -5.55
C ASP A 362 1.12 -4.43 -6.68
N ASP A 363 0.84 -4.06 -7.94
CA ASP A 363 1.64 -4.39 -9.13
C ASP A 363 1.46 -3.46 -10.35
N ASP A 364 1.97 -3.85 -11.54
CA ASP A 364 1.84 -3.05 -12.78
C ASP A 364 0.54 -3.31 -13.56
N SER A 365 -0.35 -4.14 -13.01
CA SER A 365 -1.69 -4.44 -13.53
C SER A 365 -2.81 -3.82 -12.70
N ASP A 366 -2.53 -3.51 -11.45
CA ASP A 366 -3.41 -2.83 -10.51
C ASP A 366 -3.67 -1.36 -10.88
N THR A 367 -4.89 -0.88 -10.57
CA THR A 367 -5.35 0.47 -10.84
C THR A 367 -6.35 0.96 -9.80
N ASP A 368 -5.89 1.73 -8.83
CA ASP A 368 -6.82 2.33 -7.86
C ASP A 368 -7.70 3.43 -8.44
N PHE A 369 -9.00 3.36 -8.13
CA PHE A 369 -9.95 4.44 -8.32
C PHE A 369 -10.53 4.92 -6.99
N TYR A 370 -10.56 6.23 -6.84
CA TYR A 370 -11.27 6.93 -5.76
C TYR A 370 -12.33 7.83 -6.36
N SER A 371 -13.48 7.99 -5.69
CA SER A 371 -14.53 8.90 -6.12
C SER A 371 -14.80 10.01 -5.11
N ILE A 372 -15.11 11.20 -5.62
CA ILE A 372 -15.60 12.34 -4.84
C ILE A 372 -16.91 12.86 -5.42
N THR A 373 -17.82 13.28 -4.56
CA THR A 373 -19.10 13.88 -4.97
C THR A 373 -19.04 15.40 -4.86
N VAL A 374 -19.19 16.07 -5.99
CA VAL A 374 -19.11 17.52 -6.11
C VAL A 374 -20.51 18.11 -6.29
N GLY A 375 -20.85 19.12 -5.47
CA GLY A 375 -22.19 19.74 -5.49
C GLY A 375 -22.37 20.89 -6.49
N ALA A 376 -21.28 21.47 -6.99
CA ALA A 376 -21.25 22.59 -7.93
C ALA A 376 -19.85 22.71 -8.57
N ASN A 377 -19.71 23.56 -9.59
CA ASN A 377 -18.41 23.80 -10.23
C ASN A 377 -17.30 24.07 -9.17
N SER A 378 -16.22 23.30 -9.23
CA SER A 378 -15.15 23.30 -8.23
C SER A 378 -13.77 23.21 -8.89
N SER A 379 -12.73 23.61 -8.17
CA SER A 379 -11.33 23.42 -8.56
C SER A 379 -10.70 22.42 -7.60
N LEU A 380 -9.98 21.45 -8.14
CA LEU A 380 -9.38 20.33 -7.41
C LEU A 380 -7.86 20.36 -7.58
N ASP A 381 -7.18 20.36 -6.44
CA ASP A 381 -5.76 20.05 -6.33
C ASP A 381 -5.62 18.61 -5.82
N VAL A 382 -4.73 17.84 -6.43
CA VAL A 382 -4.45 16.44 -6.07
C VAL A 382 -2.95 16.24 -6.01
N SER A 383 -2.47 15.64 -4.93
CA SER A 383 -1.09 15.18 -4.81
C SER A 383 -1.04 13.71 -4.45
N LEU A 384 -0.17 12.98 -5.13
CA LEU A 384 0.13 11.58 -4.91
C LEU A 384 1.60 11.46 -4.49
N THR A 385 1.85 10.85 -3.34
CA THR A 385 3.22 10.72 -2.80
C THR A 385 3.50 9.26 -2.49
N PRO A 386 4.44 8.61 -3.20
CA PRO A 386 4.97 7.31 -2.80
C PRO A 386 5.61 7.39 -1.41
N LEU A 387 5.34 6.41 -0.56
CA LEU A 387 5.76 6.42 0.84
C LEU A 387 6.28 5.06 1.30
N GLY A 388 6.94 5.07 2.45
CA GLY A 388 7.57 3.90 3.04
C GLY A 388 8.97 4.18 3.60
N PRO A 389 9.35 3.52 4.70
CA PRO A 389 10.68 3.64 5.29
C PRO A 389 11.78 3.02 4.43
N THR A 390 13.03 3.34 4.77
CA THR A 390 14.21 2.63 4.24
C THR A 390 14.76 1.70 5.30
N TYR A 391 14.94 0.42 4.96
CA TYR A 391 15.43 -0.61 5.87
C TYR A 391 16.24 -1.66 5.14
N ASN A 392 16.97 -2.51 5.87
CA ASN A 392 17.58 -3.69 5.26
C ASN A 392 16.63 -4.88 5.34
N GLN A 393 16.62 -5.74 4.33
CA GLN A 393 15.91 -7.01 4.37
C GLN A 393 16.62 -8.07 3.54
N GLY A 394 16.38 -9.34 3.84
CA GLY A 394 16.88 -10.46 3.06
C GLY A 394 16.24 -11.79 3.49
N PRO A 395 16.58 -12.88 2.80
CA PRO A 395 16.21 -14.22 3.24
C PRO A 395 16.84 -14.54 4.59
N GLN A 396 16.21 -15.46 5.30
CA GLN A 396 16.80 -16.09 6.50
C GLN A 396 18.22 -16.60 6.22
N ASP A 397 19.15 -16.29 7.13
CA ASP A 397 20.59 -16.61 7.03
C ASP A 397 21.27 -16.07 5.76
N GLY A 398 20.58 -15.16 5.07
CA GLY A 398 20.89 -14.69 3.74
C GLY A 398 21.65 -13.38 3.72
N THR A 399 21.97 -12.92 2.51
CA THR A 399 22.48 -11.56 2.32
C THR A 399 21.32 -10.58 2.41
N GLN A 400 21.40 -9.64 3.34
CA GLN A 400 20.43 -8.56 3.47
C GLN A 400 20.90 -7.33 2.68
N THR A 401 19.95 -6.68 2.01
CA THR A 401 20.20 -5.48 1.20
C THR A 401 19.26 -4.35 1.59
N THR A 402 19.69 -3.12 1.35
CA THR A 402 18.85 -1.94 1.57
C THR A 402 17.67 -1.93 0.62
N PHE A 403 16.50 -1.76 1.18
CA PHE A 403 15.21 -1.61 0.54
C PHE A 403 14.64 -0.22 0.85
N VAL A 404 14.17 0.48 -0.18
CA VAL A 404 13.64 1.84 -0.08
C VAL A 404 12.16 1.77 -0.43
N ALA A 405 11.29 1.54 0.56
CA ALA A 405 9.89 1.25 0.30
C ALA A 405 9.14 2.40 -0.40
N SER A 406 9.58 3.65 -0.21
CA SER A 406 9.04 4.81 -0.93
C SER A 406 9.43 4.89 -2.41
N ALA A 407 10.08 3.88 -2.97
CA ALA A 407 10.69 3.92 -4.29
C ALA A 407 10.69 2.51 -4.95
N GLN A 408 9.51 1.90 -5.05
CA GLN A 408 9.27 0.60 -5.66
C GLN A 408 8.55 0.69 -7.00
N SER A 409 7.64 1.66 -7.15
CA SER A 409 6.92 1.90 -8.40
C SER A 409 6.86 3.39 -8.75
N ASP A 410 6.92 3.67 -10.05
CA ASP A 410 6.70 4.97 -10.66
C ASP A 410 5.19 5.15 -10.83
N LEU A 411 4.60 6.02 -10.00
CA LEU A 411 3.16 6.17 -9.92
C LEU A 411 2.67 7.26 -10.89
N SER A 412 1.55 7.00 -11.57
CA SER A 412 0.86 8.00 -12.38
C SER A 412 -0.47 8.39 -11.76
N LEU A 413 -0.88 9.65 -11.98
CA LEU A 413 -2.08 10.23 -11.40
C LEU A 413 -2.97 10.81 -12.49
N ALA A 414 -4.27 10.52 -12.45
CA ALA A 414 -5.27 11.12 -13.34
C ALA A 414 -6.55 11.52 -12.60
N VAL A 415 -7.16 12.62 -13.03
CA VAL A 415 -8.52 13.02 -12.65
C VAL A 415 -9.44 12.75 -13.84
N LEU A 416 -10.56 12.08 -13.60
CA LEU A 416 -11.54 11.70 -14.62
C LEU A 416 -12.89 12.37 -14.36
N ASP A 417 -13.59 12.64 -15.45
CA ASP A 417 -14.93 13.19 -15.47
C ASP A 417 -15.95 12.17 -14.92
N SER A 418 -17.17 12.63 -14.71
CA SER A 418 -18.32 11.90 -14.19
C SER A 418 -18.75 10.63 -14.94
N ASN A 419 -18.19 10.39 -16.12
CA ASN A 419 -18.38 9.12 -16.83
C ASN A 419 -17.34 8.04 -16.45
N GLY A 420 -16.39 8.34 -15.57
CA GLY A 420 -15.38 7.40 -15.08
C GLY A 420 -14.31 7.02 -16.10
N SER A 421 -14.23 7.70 -17.24
CA SER A 421 -13.28 7.33 -18.31
C SER A 421 -12.65 8.51 -19.04
N THR A 422 -13.31 9.66 -19.10
CA THR A 422 -12.76 10.86 -19.76
C THR A 422 -11.76 11.52 -18.83
N VAL A 423 -10.49 11.48 -19.19
CA VAL A 423 -9.42 12.15 -18.43
C VAL A 423 -9.56 13.66 -18.56
N LEU A 424 -9.73 14.34 -17.43
CA LEU A 424 -9.72 15.81 -17.32
C LEU A 424 -8.30 16.34 -17.22
N ALA A 425 -7.47 15.67 -16.43
CA ALA A 425 -6.05 15.97 -16.25
C ALA A 425 -5.30 14.69 -15.86
N SER A 426 -4.02 14.61 -16.22
CA SER A 426 -3.13 13.51 -15.81
C SER A 426 -1.69 13.98 -15.72
N VAL A 427 -0.90 13.32 -14.88
CA VAL A 427 0.51 13.63 -14.66
C VAL A 427 1.30 12.35 -14.38
N ASP A 428 2.53 12.33 -14.88
CA ASP A 428 3.53 11.25 -14.80
C ASP A 428 4.89 11.91 -15.13
N ASN A 429 5.31 12.83 -14.28
CA ASN A 429 6.45 13.73 -14.56
C ASN A 429 7.70 13.34 -13.81
N THR A 430 7.54 12.61 -12.71
CA THR A 430 8.63 12.16 -11.88
C THR A 430 9.08 10.78 -12.32
N SER A 431 10.01 10.22 -11.56
CA SER A 431 10.44 8.84 -11.72
C SER A 431 10.18 8.13 -10.41
N LEU A 432 10.24 6.81 -10.41
CA LEU A 432 10.21 5.93 -9.23
C LEU A 432 10.52 6.63 -7.89
N GLY A 433 9.51 6.63 -7.02
CA GLY A 433 9.53 7.29 -5.70
C GLY A 433 9.33 8.81 -5.71
N GLY A 434 9.01 9.40 -6.85
CA GLY A 434 8.66 10.82 -6.98
C GLY A 434 7.17 11.08 -6.75
N SER A 435 6.86 12.23 -6.16
CA SER A 435 5.47 12.67 -5.99
C SER A 435 4.92 13.28 -7.28
N GLU A 436 3.67 12.95 -7.57
CA GLU A 436 2.91 13.53 -8.66
C GLU A 436 1.90 14.56 -8.14
N SER A 437 1.65 15.63 -8.88
CA SER A 437 0.63 16.60 -8.52
C SER A 437 -0.07 17.25 -9.71
N LEU A 438 -1.36 17.49 -9.52
CA LEU A 438 -2.24 18.23 -10.41
C LEU A 438 -2.83 19.39 -9.60
N SER A 439 -2.76 20.60 -10.14
CA SER A 439 -3.39 21.78 -9.55
C SER A 439 -4.43 22.37 -10.49
N ASP A 440 -5.42 23.03 -9.91
CA ASP A 440 -6.49 23.75 -10.60
C ASP A 440 -7.31 22.91 -11.58
N VAL A 441 -7.52 21.62 -11.28
CA VAL A 441 -8.33 20.75 -12.13
C VAL A 441 -9.80 21.17 -12.02
N THR A 442 -10.36 21.67 -13.13
CA THR A 442 -11.73 22.18 -13.16
C THR A 442 -12.77 21.06 -13.24
N LEU A 443 -13.61 20.96 -12.21
CA LEU A 443 -14.75 20.04 -12.13
C LEU A 443 -16.03 20.80 -12.50
N THR A 444 -16.39 20.76 -13.78
CA THR A 444 -17.29 21.74 -14.42
C THR A 444 -18.76 21.73 -13.94
N SER A 445 -19.23 20.66 -13.30
CA SER A 445 -20.63 20.52 -12.90
C SER A 445 -20.79 19.70 -11.63
N ALA A 446 -21.99 19.71 -11.05
CA ALA A 446 -22.32 18.81 -9.96
C ALA A 446 -22.33 17.35 -10.48
N GLY A 447 -21.69 16.45 -9.75
CA GLY A 447 -21.53 15.06 -10.16
C GLY A 447 -20.49 14.33 -9.33
N GLU A 448 -20.38 13.03 -9.58
CA GLU A 448 -19.25 12.23 -9.11
C GLU A 448 -18.06 12.45 -10.05
N TYR A 449 -16.86 12.52 -9.51
CA TYR A 449 -15.60 12.60 -10.24
C TYR A 449 -14.63 11.59 -9.66
N PHE A 450 -13.66 11.18 -10.47
CA PHE A 450 -12.75 10.09 -10.09
C PHE A 450 -11.30 10.55 -10.09
N VAL A 451 -10.53 10.02 -9.15
CA VAL A 451 -9.07 10.02 -9.19
C VAL A 451 -8.64 8.60 -9.49
N ARG A 452 -7.69 8.44 -10.41
CA ARG A 452 -7.11 7.14 -10.76
C ARG A 452 -5.60 7.17 -10.56
N ILE A 453 -5.08 6.11 -9.96
CA ILE A 453 -3.66 5.88 -9.72
C ILE A 453 -3.26 4.58 -10.43
N THR A 454 -2.02 4.51 -10.91
CA THR A 454 -1.44 3.29 -11.49
C THR A 454 0.05 3.23 -11.15
N GLY A 455 0.62 2.03 -11.05
CA GLY A 455 2.06 1.82 -10.97
C GLY A 455 2.66 1.30 -12.28
N ALA A 456 3.91 1.67 -12.59
CA ALA A 456 4.60 1.19 -13.79
C ALA A 456 5.52 -0.02 -13.55
N GLN A 457 5.78 -0.40 -12.30
CA GLN A 457 6.59 -1.56 -11.94
C GLN A 457 5.73 -2.65 -11.31
N ASN A 458 6.05 -3.91 -11.63
CA ASN A 458 5.52 -5.10 -10.97
C ASN A 458 6.09 -5.20 -9.55
N ALA A 459 5.66 -4.29 -8.68
CA ALA A 459 6.08 -4.16 -7.30
C ALA A 459 5.02 -3.39 -6.51
N ALA A 460 4.79 -3.81 -5.27
CA ALA A 460 3.89 -3.09 -4.37
C ALA A 460 4.50 -1.74 -3.98
N GLN A 461 3.69 -0.69 -4.00
CA GLN A 461 4.06 0.67 -3.64
C GLN A 461 2.93 1.31 -2.84
N LEU A 462 3.17 1.50 -1.53
CA LEU A 462 2.31 2.32 -0.69
C LEU A 462 2.41 3.79 -1.09
N TYR A 463 1.32 4.54 -0.90
CA TYR A 463 1.28 5.95 -1.19
C TYR A 463 0.29 6.70 -0.31
N GLN A 464 0.48 8.02 -0.24
CA GLN A 464 -0.53 8.96 0.24
C GLN A 464 -1.19 9.67 -0.93
N LEU A 465 -2.52 9.74 -0.89
CA LEU A 465 -3.31 10.57 -1.78
C LEU A 465 -3.93 11.71 -0.98
N SER A 466 -3.67 12.94 -1.41
CA SER A 466 -4.29 14.14 -0.84
C SER A 466 -5.05 14.94 -1.90
N LEU A 467 -6.29 15.29 -1.58
CA LEU A 467 -7.18 16.12 -2.39
C LEU A 467 -7.51 17.39 -1.60
N SER A 468 -7.41 18.56 -2.24
CA SER A 468 -7.83 19.82 -1.64
C SER A 468 -8.63 20.65 -2.62
N ALA A 469 -9.74 21.19 -2.14
CA ALA A 469 -10.53 22.13 -2.91
C ALA A 469 -9.93 23.52 -2.73
N GLU A 470 -9.45 24.12 -3.81
CA GLU A 470 -9.04 25.51 -3.77
C GLU A 470 -10.20 26.38 -3.27
N SER A 471 -9.89 27.25 -2.32
CA SER A 471 -10.87 28.20 -1.83
C SER A 471 -11.14 29.19 -2.94
N SER A 472 -12.29 29.06 -3.61
CA SER A 472 -12.77 30.07 -4.56
C SER A 472 -13.20 31.38 -3.88
N ALA A 473 -12.76 31.64 -2.64
CA ALA A 473 -13.03 32.90 -1.97
C ALA A 473 -12.53 34.03 -2.87
N PRO A 474 -13.42 34.88 -3.41
CA PRO A 474 -13.04 35.91 -4.34
C PRO A 474 -12.05 36.85 -3.65
N VAL A 475 -10.83 36.93 -4.16
CA VAL A 475 -9.73 37.71 -3.58
C VAL A 475 -10.15 39.19 -3.53
N ALA A 476 -10.18 39.77 -2.32
CA ALA A 476 -10.45 41.19 -2.15
C ALA A 476 -9.42 42.01 -2.96
N GLY A 477 -9.91 42.94 -3.79
CA GLY A 477 -9.06 43.75 -4.66
C GLY A 477 -9.83 44.89 -5.32
N VAL A 478 -9.08 45.81 -5.91
CA VAL A 478 -9.59 46.97 -6.66
C VAL A 478 -9.09 46.86 -8.09
N THR A 479 -9.98 47.02 -9.08
CA THR A 479 -9.59 47.14 -10.48
C THR A 479 -9.76 48.59 -10.93
N ILE A 480 -8.69 49.19 -11.46
CA ILE A 480 -8.67 50.54 -12.03
C ILE A 480 -8.47 50.41 -13.55
N THR A 481 -9.32 51.09 -14.33
CA THR A 481 -9.27 51.00 -15.79
C THR A 481 -9.35 52.40 -16.42
N PRO A 482 -8.29 52.89 -17.08
CA PRO A 482 -8.37 54.10 -17.90
C PRO A 482 -9.43 53.96 -18.99
N THR A 483 -10.22 55.01 -19.22
CA THR A 483 -11.29 54.96 -20.22
C THR A 483 -10.79 55.04 -21.66
N GLY A 484 -9.56 55.53 -21.87
CA GLY A 484 -8.91 55.70 -23.18
C GLY A 484 -7.56 54.98 -23.37
N GLY A 485 -7.10 54.21 -22.38
CA GLY A 485 -5.78 53.56 -22.39
C GLY A 485 -4.79 54.28 -21.47
N ASP A 486 -4.23 55.39 -21.93
CA ASP A 486 -3.42 56.30 -21.11
C ASP A 486 -4.31 57.41 -20.52
N ILE A 487 -3.79 58.14 -19.52
CA ILE A 487 -4.46 59.33 -18.96
C ILE A 487 -3.65 60.55 -19.40
N ASP A 488 -4.10 61.24 -20.45
CA ASP A 488 -3.43 62.43 -20.98
C ASP A 488 -4.31 63.67 -20.76
N VAL A 489 -3.74 64.68 -20.10
CA VAL A 489 -4.46 65.92 -19.75
C VAL A 489 -3.71 67.14 -20.25
N THR A 490 -4.45 68.15 -20.71
CA THR A 490 -3.89 69.41 -21.20
C THR A 490 -4.33 70.55 -20.31
N GLU A 491 -3.38 71.39 -19.91
CA GLU A 491 -3.62 72.61 -19.15
C GLU A 491 -4.61 73.54 -19.89
N GLY A 492 -5.64 74.02 -19.19
CA GLY A 492 -6.72 74.83 -19.78
C GLY A 492 -7.52 74.10 -20.89
N GLY A 493 -7.32 72.79 -21.05
CA GLY A 493 -7.77 72.00 -22.18
C GLY A 493 -8.55 70.74 -21.78
N SER A 494 -8.26 69.64 -22.47
CA SER A 494 -8.97 68.36 -22.30
C SER A 494 -8.60 67.67 -20.99
N SER A 495 -9.61 67.10 -20.33
CA SER A 495 -9.51 66.17 -19.21
C SER A 495 -9.62 64.72 -19.70
N ASP A 496 -9.14 63.77 -18.91
CA ASP A 496 -9.31 62.33 -19.15
C ASP A 496 -9.93 61.64 -17.92
N SER A 497 -10.30 60.36 -18.04
CA SER A 497 -10.95 59.64 -16.95
C SER A 497 -10.57 58.17 -16.86
N TYR A 498 -10.74 57.60 -15.67
CA TYR A 498 -10.63 56.18 -15.39
C TYR A 498 -11.80 55.72 -14.51
N THR A 499 -12.07 54.42 -14.48
CA THR A 499 -13.11 53.82 -13.63
C THR A 499 -12.51 52.90 -12.57
N ILE A 500 -13.19 52.79 -11.43
CA ILE A 500 -12.84 51.89 -10.33
C ILE A 500 -13.99 50.95 -10.02
N VAL A 501 -13.70 49.66 -9.78
CA VAL A 501 -14.60 48.65 -9.21
C VAL A 501 -13.88 47.84 -8.12
N LEU A 502 -14.65 47.17 -7.25
CA LEU A 502 -14.12 46.13 -6.37
C LEU A 502 -14.23 44.75 -7.05
N ASN A 503 -13.26 43.87 -6.78
CA ASN A 503 -13.25 42.50 -7.30
C ASN A 503 -14.21 41.57 -6.52
N THR A 504 -14.58 41.96 -5.29
CA THR A 504 -15.47 41.19 -4.40
C THR A 504 -16.47 42.11 -3.69
N ALA A 505 -17.68 41.62 -3.44
CA ALA A 505 -18.69 42.30 -2.63
C ALA A 505 -18.17 42.53 -1.20
N PRO A 506 -18.07 43.78 -0.73
CA PRO A 506 -17.59 44.05 0.61
C PRO A 506 -18.70 43.78 1.63
N VAL A 507 -18.36 43.27 2.82
CA VAL A 507 -19.35 43.03 3.92
C VAL A 507 -19.69 44.29 4.71
N ALA A 508 -18.90 45.35 4.55
CA ALA A 508 -19.11 46.68 5.12
C ALA A 508 -18.58 47.72 4.11
N PRO A 509 -19.05 48.98 4.12
CA PRO A 509 -18.60 49.98 3.15
C PRO A 509 -17.07 50.15 3.10
N VAL A 510 -16.52 50.13 1.90
CA VAL A 510 -15.11 50.45 1.58
C VAL A 510 -15.07 51.87 1.03
N THR A 511 -14.16 52.70 1.54
CA THR A 511 -13.99 54.06 1.02
C THR A 511 -12.67 54.20 0.29
N ILE A 512 -12.70 54.81 -0.89
CA ILE A 512 -11.51 55.05 -1.71
C ILE A 512 -11.34 56.57 -1.88
N ALA A 513 -10.26 57.10 -1.33
CA ALA A 513 -9.86 58.49 -1.47
C ALA A 513 -8.71 58.61 -2.47
N PHE A 514 -8.58 59.78 -3.09
CA PHE A 514 -7.49 60.09 -4.01
C PHE A 514 -6.77 61.34 -3.56
N SER A 515 -5.46 61.37 -3.77
CA SER A 515 -4.63 62.57 -3.61
C SER A 515 -3.77 62.75 -4.84
N THR A 516 -3.63 63.99 -5.28
CA THR A 516 -2.81 64.40 -6.41
C THR A 516 -1.67 65.29 -5.94
N ASP A 517 -0.71 65.55 -6.82
CA ASP A 517 0.25 66.63 -6.66
C ASP A 517 -0.38 68.01 -6.97
N ALA A 518 0.45 69.06 -7.01
CA ALA A 518 0.00 70.43 -7.29
C ALA A 518 -0.32 70.71 -8.77
N GLN A 519 -0.01 69.79 -9.68
CA GLN A 519 -0.08 69.99 -11.13
C GLN A 519 -1.34 69.40 -11.75
N ILE A 520 -1.96 68.40 -11.09
CA ILE A 520 -3.21 67.78 -11.55
C ILE A 520 -4.27 67.77 -10.45
N SER A 521 -5.53 67.64 -10.87
CA SER A 521 -6.68 67.46 -10.00
C SER A 521 -7.45 66.19 -10.39
N ALA A 522 -7.95 65.47 -9.40
CA ALA A 522 -8.81 64.30 -9.59
C ALA A 522 -10.17 64.55 -8.93
N THR A 523 -11.24 64.40 -9.69
CA THR A 523 -12.62 64.63 -9.23
C THR A 523 -13.52 63.45 -9.55
N ALA A 524 -14.48 63.17 -8.68
CA ALA A 524 -15.44 62.10 -8.85
C ALA A 524 -16.82 62.55 -8.35
N ALA A 525 -17.85 61.75 -8.57
CA ALA A 525 -19.21 62.05 -8.09
C ALA A 525 -19.30 62.18 -6.56
N SER A 526 -18.41 61.51 -5.84
CA SER A 526 -18.20 61.64 -4.39
C SER A 526 -16.73 61.41 -4.05
N THR A 527 -16.14 62.23 -3.17
CA THR A 527 -14.77 62.01 -2.68
C THR A 527 -14.79 61.99 -1.15
N PRO A 528 -14.53 60.83 -0.49
CA PRO A 528 -14.12 59.55 -1.07
C PRO A 528 -15.25 58.86 -1.86
N LEU A 529 -14.89 57.97 -2.80
CA LEU A 529 -15.83 57.00 -3.37
C LEU A 529 -16.23 56.00 -2.28
N VAL A 530 -17.49 55.56 -2.29
CA VAL A 530 -18.00 54.58 -1.34
C VAL A 530 -18.53 53.37 -2.11
N PHE A 531 -17.96 52.21 -1.82
CA PHE A 531 -18.40 50.92 -2.33
C PHE A 531 -19.01 50.09 -1.20
N ASP A 532 -20.19 49.55 -1.43
CA ASP A 532 -20.98 48.76 -0.49
C ASP A 532 -21.49 47.47 -1.17
N PRO A 533 -22.16 46.55 -0.46
CA PRO A 533 -22.63 45.29 -1.04
C PRO A 533 -23.53 45.43 -2.28
N THR A 534 -24.08 46.61 -2.54
CA THR A 534 -25.05 46.88 -3.63
C THR A 534 -24.43 47.57 -4.85
N ASN A 535 -23.27 48.21 -4.72
CA ASN A 535 -22.65 49.00 -5.80
C ASN A 535 -21.19 48.63 -6.11
N TRP A 536 -20.63 47.61 -5.43
CA TRP A 536 -19.21 47.24 -5.52
C TRP A 536 -18.70 46.91 -6.93
N GLN A 537 -19.52 46.33 -7.82
CA GLN A 537 -19.18 46.08 -9.23
C GLN A 537 -19.60 47.21 -10.18
N THR A 538 -20.31 48.24 -9.70
CA THR A 538 -20.74 49.34 -10.55
C THR A 538 -19.55 50.27 -10.78
N PRO A 539 -19.07 50.45 -12.03
CA PRO A 539 -17.91 51.30 -12.29
C PRO A 539 -18.17 52.74 -11.85
N GLN A 540 -17.31 53.25 -10.96
CA GLN A 540 -17.34 54.65 -10.53
C GLN A 540 -16.22 55.42 -11.24
N GLN A 541 -16.57 56.50 -11.93
CA GLN A 541 -15.65 57.28 -12.75
C GLN A 541 -14.92 58.34 -11.92
N VAL A 542 -13.62 58.48 -12.18
CA VAL A 542 -12.76 59.58 -11.71
C VAL A 542 -12.25 60.34 -12.94
N THR A 543 -12.44 61.64 -12.95
CA THR A 543 -11.96 62.55 -14.00
C THR A 543 -10.70 63.26 -13.51
N VAL A 544 -9.65 63.23 -14.33
CA VAL A 544 -8.37 63.88 -14.10
C VAL A 544 -8.25 65.07 -15.02
N SER A 545 -7.83 66.22 -14.47
CA SER A 545 -7.59 67.46 -15.22
C SER A 545 -6.28 68.10 -14.77
N ALA A 546 -5.53 68.69 -15.71
CA ALA A 546 -4.40 69.55 -15.38
C ALA A 546 -4.89 70.85 -14.71
N VAL A 547 -4.13 71.34 -13.72
CA VAL A 547 -4.37 72.64 -13.09
C VAL A 547 -3.91 73.74 -14.06
N ASP A 548 -4.79 74.68 -14.39
CA ASP A 548 -4.51 75.82 -15.29
C ASP A 548 -3.93 77.00 -14.51
N ASP A 549 -2.70 77.41 -14.85
CA ASP A 549 -2.04 78.57 -14.25
C ASP A 549 -1.33 79.48 -15.28
N GLU A 550 -0.73 80.58 -14.81
CA GLU A 550 -0.13 81.61 -15.69
C GLU A 550 1.29 81.24 -16.18
N THR A 551 1.83 80.10 -15.76
CA THR A 551 3.20 79.65 -16.01
C THR A 551 3.25 78.76 -17.25
N ILE A 552 4.03 79.19 -18.25
CA ILE A 552 4.30 78.32 -19.41
C ILE A 552 5.33 77.27 -19.01
N GLU A 553 4.91 76.02 -18.97
CA GLU A 553 5.75 74.88 -18.66
C GLU A 553 5.74 73.84 -19.80
N GLY A 554 6.57 72.80 -19.70
CA GLY A 554 6.65 71.71 -20.68
C GLY A 554 5.88 70.46 -20.25
N ASN A 555 6.07 69.35 -20.97
CA ASN A 555 5.46 68.07 -20.61
C ASN A 555 5.97 67.59 -19.24
N HIS A 556 5.02 67.25 -18.37
CA HIS A 556 5.24 66.75 -17.00
C HIS A 556 4.57 65.39 -16.83
N THR A 557 5.01 64.65 -15.81
CA THR A 557 4.34 63.45 -15.33
C THR A 557 3.73 63.70 -13.95
N GLY A 558 2.43 63.44 -13.79
CA GLY A 558 1.71 63.57 -12.51
C GLY A 558 1.24 62.22 -11.98
N VAL A 559 1.00 62.14 -10.66
CA VAL A 559 0.55 60.90 -9.99
C VAL A 559 -0.77 61.11 -9.26
N VAL A 560 -1.73 60.22 -9.49
CA VAL A 560 -2.95 60.09 -8.67
C VAL A 560 -2.77 58.94 -7.69
N ALA A 561 -2.50 59.25 -6.43
CA ALA A 561 -2.37 58.25 -5.38
C ALA A 561 -3.75 57.84 -4.86
N THR A 562 -4.02 56.53 -4.83
CA THR A 562 -5.28 55.95 -4.37
C THR A 562 -5.11 55.37 -2.97
N ASN A 563 -5.93 55.83 -2.02
CA ASN A 563 -5.93 55.38 -0.63
C ASN A 563 -7.24 54.62 -0.35
N VAL A 564 -7.12 53.34 -0.03
CA VAL A 564 -8.27 52.49 0.28
C VAL A 564 -8.36 52.33 1.80
N ASP A 565 -9.47 52.78 2.38
CA ASP A 565 -9.79 52.58 3.79
C ASP A 565 -10.83 51.46 3.92
N THR A 566 -10.49 50.45 4.73
CA THR A 566 -11.35 49.29 5.00
C THR A 566 -11.53 49.14 6.51
N PRO A 567 -12.74 48.80 7.00
CA PRO A 567 -12.96 48.61 8.43
C PRO A 567 -12.33 47.33 9.03
N PHE A 568 -11.46 46.61 8.30
CA PHE A 568 -10.81 45.38 8.76
C PHE A 568 -9.31 45.34 8.44
N SER A 569 -8.46 45.14 9.45
CA SER A 569 -7.00 45.29 9.34
C SER A 569 -6.23 44.06 8.82
N THR A 570 -6.81 43.20 7.98
CA THR A 570 -6.14 41.95 7.56
C THR A 570 -6.15 41.65 6.06
N ALA A 571 -6.69 42.52 5.21
CA ALA A 571 -6.45 42.43 3.76
C ALA A 571 -5.28 43.35 3.40
N THR A 572 -4.07 42.79 3.27
CA THR A 572 -3.00 43.49 2.58
C THR A 572 -3.39 43.53 1.10
N LEU A 573 -3.98 44.65 0.67
CA LEU A 573 -4.23 44.89 -0.75
C LEU A 573 -2.89 44.90 -1.47
N GLY A 574 -2.70 43.97 -2.41
CA GLY A 574 -1.53 43.93 -3.28
C GLY A 574 -1.44 45.20 -4.10
N ASP A 575 -0.25 45.80 -4.04
CA ASP A 575 0.32 46.92 -4.81
C ASP A 575 -0.58 48.06 -5.31
N THR A 576 -0.16 49.27 -4.95
CA THR A 576 -0.54 50.53 -5.58
C THR A 576 -0.27 50.46 -7.09
N SER A 577 -1.33 50.33 -7.90
CA SER A 577 -1.24 50.55 -9.34
C SER A 577 -1.01 52.04 -9.60
N TRP A 578 0.13 52.38 -10.21
CA TRP A 578 0.48 53.73 -10.61
C TRP A 578 -0.05 54.00 -12.02
N ILE A 579 -0.77 55.11 -12.19
CA ILE A 579 -1.08 55.66 -13.52
C ILE A 579 -0.13 56.84 -13.70
N GLU A 580 0.82 56.72 -14.63
CA GLU A 580 1.61 57.86 -15.10
C GLU A 580 0.77 58.65 -16.10
N SER A 581 0.56 59.94 -15.84
CA SER A 581 -0.12 60.84 -16.76
C SER A 581 0.89 61.77 -17.40
N THR A 582 0.94 61.86 -18.74
CA THR A 582 1.81 62.79 -19.47
C THR A 582 1.04 64.02 -19.94
N ARG A 583 1.47 65.23 -19.54
CA ARG A 583 1.02 66.51 -20.13
C ARG A 583 1.54 66.58 -21.56
N THR A 584 0.71 66.91 -22.55
CA THR A 584 1.14 67.30 -23.91
C THR A 584 0.59 68.65 -24.32
#